data_AF-A0A534Y5T0-F1
#
_entry.id   AF-A0A534Y5T0-F1
#
_cell.length_a   1.000
_cell.length_b   1.000
_cell.length_c   1.000
_cell.angle_alpha   90.00
_cell.angle_beta   90.00
_cell.angle_gamma   90.00
#
_symmetry.space_group_name_H-M   'P 1'
#
loop_
_entity.id
_entity.type
_entity.pdbx_description
1 polymer ?
#
loop_
_entity_poly.entity_id
_entity_poly.type
_entity_poly.pdbx_seq_one_letter_code
_entity_poly.pdbx_strand_id
1 'polypeptide(L)'
;MPPAETKPERLSSSRAAASGRQRRSEELLGLFAWHKDAPLVARALRLTLDELQAELDDLGIRRKAFRLVRGVPGDVPRARQLPGVASGPPVRRRAHPPEPAATLGAPPEATAPPAEPSAAPDVAAQAKKLRTLLGEIGPRRRALAKELGSKGRPLSTPVLLARFRAAGLERELGQRERDLLRALFARHRGGERKVAGDLELSLDELKTLVRERGLAREIEAMRERYRGEARKADWPSAQLSNLALRRAWLEDLGIHAELSSGAVQRAGRVWEKARRSKDPVQALRRELRIGPAEARVLRDLLSRSTPA
;
A
#
# COMPACT_ATOMS: atom_id res chain seq x y z
N MET A 1 -8.35 79.48 1.43
CA MET A 1 -9.00 78.18 1.13
C MET A 1 -7.94 77.24 0.56
N PRO A 2 -8.00 75.93 0.88
CA PRO A 2 -7.01 75.22 1.70
C PRO A 2 -5.78 74.70 0.93
N PRO A 3 -4.69 74.33 1.64
CA PRO A 3 -3.52 73.68 1.06
C PRO A 3 -3.82 72.22 0.69
N ALA A 4 -3.36 71.79 -0.49
CA ALA A 4 -3.49 70.41 -0.96
C ALA A 4 -2.56 69.49 -0.17
N GLU A 5 -3.14 68.69 0.71
CA GLU A 5 -2.46 67.67 1.50
C GLU A 5 -1.84 66.58 0.61
N THR A 6 -0.55 66.37 0.79
CA THR A 6 0.23 65.19 0.39
C THR A 6 -0.42 63.89 0.88
N LYS A 7 -0.80 62.98 -0.02
CA LYS A 7 -1.18 61.59 0.34
C LYS A 7 -0.82 60.49 -0.69
N PRO A 8 0.45 60.37 -1.16
CA PRO A 8 0.89 59.18 -1.90
C PRO A 8 1.32 57.99 -1.01
N GLU A 9 1.68 58.21 0.26
CA GLU A 9 2.29 57.16 1.11
C GLU A 9 1.32 56.09 1.65
N ARG A 10 0.02 56.38 1.76
CA ARG A 10 -0.96 55.42 2.32
C ARG A 10 -1.29 54.28 1.36
N LEU A 11 -1.17 54.50 0.05
CA LEU A 11 -1.49 53.48 -0.97
C LEU A 11 -0.31 52.52 -1.22
N SER A 12 0.93 53.01 -1.14
CA SER A 12 2.14 52.17 -1.30
C SER A 12 2.33 51.24 -0.10
N SER A 13 2.13 51.74 1.12
CA SER A 13 2.19 50.96 2.37
C SER A 13 1.11 49.86 2.42
N SER A 14 -0.11 50.14 1.95
CA SER A 14 -1.18 49.15 1.85
C SER A 14 -0.85 47.98 0.91
N ARG A 15 -0.27 48.29 -0.27
CA ARG A 15 0.14 47.25 -1.25
C ARG A 15 1.34 46.43 -0.75
N ALA A 16 2.30 47.06 -0.08
CA ALA A 16 3.44 46.37 0.51
C ALA A 16 2.98 45.41 1.64
N ALA A 17 2.06 45.86 2.50
CA ALA A 17 1.49 45.02 3.56
C ALA A 17 0.65 43.85 3.03
N ALA A 18 -0.09 44.05 1.92
CA ALA A 18 -0.81 42.97 1.25
C ALA A 18 0.15 41.93 0.64
N SER A 19 1.24 42.40 0.03
CA SER A 19 2.27 41.52 -0.56
C SER A 19 3.03 40.70 0.50
N GLY A 20 3.32 41.32 1.66
CA GLY A 20 3.94 40.64 2.80
C GLY A 20 3.04 39.54 3.39
N ARG A 21 1.74 39.84 3.58
CA ARG A 21 0.76 38.85 4.04
C ARG A 21 0.61 37.69 3.06
N GLN A 22 0.59 37.98 1.76
CA GLN A 22 0.51 36.94 0.73
C GLN A 22 1.73 36.01 0.79
N ARG A 23 2.95 36.57 0.83
CA ARG A 23 4.19 35.79 0.91
C ARG A 23 4.24 34.93 2.16
N ARG A 24 3.80 35.48 3.30
CA ARG A 24 3.72 34.74 4.57
C ARG A 24 2.72 33.59 4.51
N SER A 25 1.56 33.83 3.88
CA SER A 25 0.54 32.78 3.70
C SER A 25 1.05 31.62 2.84
N GLU A 26 1.82 31.90 1.79
CA GLU A 26 2.41 30.89 0.90
C GLU A 26 3.50 30.08 1.61
N GLU A 27 4.33 30.75 2.42
CA GLU A 27 5.37 30.12 3.23
C GLU A 27 4.77 29.13 4.24
N LEU A 28 3.71 29.54 4.96
CA LEU A 28 3.00 28.67 5.89
C LEU A 28 2.34 27.49 5.19
N LEU A 29 1.65 27.72 4.06
CA LEU A 29 1.03 26.62 3.30
C LEU A 29 2.08 25.65 2.74
N GLY A 30 3.26 26.13 2.35
CA GLY A 30 4.40 25.29 1.95
C GLY A 30 4.90 24.41 3.10
N LEU A 31 5.03 24.97 4.31
CA LEU A 31 5.42 24.21 5.51
C LEU A 31 4.36 23.16 5.88
N PHE A 32 3.07 23.49 5.79
CA PHE A 32 1.98 22.54 6.00
C PHE A 32 1.95 21.44 4.94
N ALA A 33 2.25 21.73 3.68
CA ALA A 33 2.38 20.74 2.63
C ALA A 33 3.57 19.79 2.84
N TRP A 34 4.69 20.31 3.36
CA TRP A 34 5.91 19.56 3.63
C TRP A 34 5.80 18.68 4.88
N HIS A 35 5.42 19.26 6.02
CA HIS A 35 5.38 18.56 7.30
C HIS A 35 4.10 17.74 7.49
N LYS A 36 3.00 18.09 6.82
CA LYS A 36 1.68 17.46 6.94
C LYS A 36 1.18 17.33 8.39
N ASP A 37 1.67 18.17 9.29
CA ASP A 37 1.34 18.13 10.71
C ASP A 37 1.54 19.50 11.36
N ALA A 38 0.53 19.98 12.10
CA ALA A 38 0.51 21.33 12.66
C ALA A 38 1.55 21.57 13.78
N PRO A 39 1.75 20.64 14.74
CA PRO A 39 2.77 20.79 15.78
C PRO A 39 4.20 20.80 15.21
N LEU A 40 4.46 20.09 14.11
CA LEU A 40 5.76 20.12 13.44
C LEU A 40 6.05 21.47 12.77
N VAL A 41 5.02 22.08 12.17
CA VAL A 41 5.13 23.44 11.60
C VAL A 41 5.39 24.47 12.71
N ALA A 42 4.67 24.39 13.83
CA ALA A 42 4.87 25.27 14.99
C ALA A 42 6.32 25.19 15.51
N ARG A 43 6.83 23.96 15.65
CA ARG A 43 8.22 23.72 16.08
C ARG A 43 9.25 24.25 15.08
N ALA A 44 9.00 24.13 13.78
CA ALA A 44 9.90 24.64 12.75
C ALA A 44 10.02 26.18 12.78
N LEU A 45 8.92 26.85 13.12
CA LEU A 45 8.85 28.30 13.25
C LEU A 45 9.22 28.82 14.65
N ARG A 46 9.50 27.90 15.60
CA ARG A 46 9.74 28.20 17.03
C ARG A 46 8.59 28.97 17.69
N LEU A 47 7.36 28.68 17.26
CA LEU A 47 6.13 29.22 17.82
C LEU A 47 5.43 28.16 18.65
N THR A 48 4.58 28.59 19.59
CA THR A 48 3.60 27.72 20.23
C THR A 48 2.48 27.36 19.26
N LEU A 49 1.73 26.31 19.57
CA LEU A 49 0.62 25.87 18.72
C LEU A 49 -0.50 26.91 18.66
N ASP A 50 -0.73 27.63 19.75
CA ASP A 50 -1.80 28.63 19.86
C ASP A 50 -1.44 29.90 19.06
N GLU A 51 -0.17 30.33 19.12
CA GLU A 51 0.36 31.43 18.28
C GLU A 51 0.26 31.11 16.79
N LEU A 52 0.60 29.86 16.40
CA LEU A 52 0.45 29.43 15.01
C LEU A 52 -1.04 29.43 14.58
N GLN A 53 -1.96 29.02 15.46
CA GLN A 53 -3.38 29.03 15.13
C GLN A 53 -3.91 30.46 14.96
N ALA A 54 -3.50 31.40 15.83
CA ALA A 54 -3.83 32.81 15.70
C ALA A 54 -3.30 33.40 14.38
N GLU A 55 -2.05 33.10 14.01
CA GLU A 55 -1.46 33.58 12.75
C GLU A 55 -2.20 33.02 11.52
N LEU A 56 -2.67 31.77 11.57
CA LEU A 56 -3.47 31.16 10.49
C LEU A 56 -4.88 31.75 10.38
N ASP A 57 -5.46 32.18 11.49
CA ASP A 57 -6.77 32.84 11.54
C ASP A 57 -6.67 34.28 11.06
N ASP A 58 -5.65 35.03 11.47
CA ASP A 58 -5.36 36.40 10.99
C ASP A 58 -5.11 36.44 9.47
N LEU A 59 -4.49 35.40 8.92
CA LEU A 59 -4.25 35.25 7.49
C LEU A 59 -5.43 34.58 6.74
N GLY A 60 -6.48 34.14 7.45
CA GLY A 60 -7.66 33.50 6.86
C GLY A 60 -7.38 32.15 6.16
N ILE A 61 -6.23 31.53 6.40
CA ILE A 61 -5.79 30.29 5.71
C ILE A 61 -5.93 29.03 6.55
N ARG A 62 -6.41 29.11 7.81
CA ARG A 62 -6.57 27.95 8.72
C ARG A 62 -7.23 26.74 8.05
N ARG A 63 -8.39 26.93 7.42
CA ARG A 63 -9.10 25.84 6.71
C ARG A 63 -8.28 25.21 5.59
N LYS A 64 -7.46 26.00 4.89
CA LYS A 64 -6.62 25.56 3.76
C LYS A 64 -5.38 24.80 4.27
N ALA A 65 -4.73 25.30 5.32
CA ALA A 65 -3.60 24.64 5.97
C ALA A 65 -3.98 23.26 6.55
N PHE A 66 -5.09 23.17 7.30
CA PHE A 66 -5.55 21.89 7.87
C PHE A 66 -6.12 20.93 6.82
N ARG A 67 -6.55 21.41 5.64
CA ARG A 67 -6.91 20.54 4.51
C ARG A 67 -5.68 19.81 3.95
N LEU A 68 -4.52 20.48 3.91
CA LEU A 68 -3.25 19.86 3.50
C LEU A 68 -2.79 18.77 4.47
N VAL A 69 -3.07 18.93 5.76
CA VAL A 69 -2.84 17.90 6.79
C VAL A 69 -3.79 16.70 6.63
N ARG A 70 -5.06 16.94 6.28
CA ARG A 70 -6.11 15.92 6.22
C ARG A 70 -6.16 15.10 4.92
N GLY A 71 -5.45 15.51 3.88
CA GLY A 71 -5.18 14.70 2.68
C GLY A 71 -6.41 14.29 1.84
N VAL A 72 -6.70 15.07 0.80
CA VAL A 72 -7.27 14.51 -0.45
C VAL A 72 -6.13 14.45 -1.46
N PRO A 73 -5.88 13.31 -2.14
CA PRO A 73 -4.80 13.20 -3.12
C PRO A 73 -5.23 13.94 -4.39
N GLY A 74 -4.71 15.15 -4.61
CA GLY A 74 -5.12 15.93 -5.80
C GLY A 74 -4.18 17.07 -6.16
N ASP A 75 -3.82 17.94 -5.22
CA ASP A 75 -3.09 19.17 -5.58
C ASP A 75 -1.71 19.21 -4.92
N VAL A 76 -0.69 18.84 -5.68
CA VAL A 76 0.70 19.12 -5.34
C VAL A 76 1.31 19.98 -6.45
N PRO A 77 1.61 21.27 -6.22
CA PRO A 77 2.52 21.98 -7.10
C PRO A 77 3.94 21.41 -6.92
N ARG A 78 4.58 21.05 -8.03
CA ARG A 78 5.97 20.56 -8.05
C ARG A 78 6.92 21.59 -7.43
N ALA A 79 7.61 21.22 -6.35
CA ALA A 79 8.64 22.04 -5.74
C ALA A 79 9.81 22.24 -6.71
N ARG A 80 10.11 23.50 -7.04
CA ARG A 80 11.29 23.91 -7.81
C ARG A 80 12.44 24.13 -6.82
N GLN A 81 13.61 23.56 -7.09
CA GLN A 81 14.79 23.81 -6.26
C GLN A 81 15.18 25.30 -6.35
N LEU A 82 15.34 25.95 -5.20
CA LEU A 82 15.87 27.30 -5.11
C LEU A 82 17.39 27.26 -5.40
N PRO A 83 17.90 28.07 -6.33
CA PRO A 83 19.33 28.11 -6.61
C PRO A 83 20.07 28.74 -5.42
N GLY A 84 21.13 28.07 -4.93
CA GLY A 84 22.09 28.64 -3.98
C GLY A 84 22.15 28.04 -2.57
N VAL A 85 21.36 27.01 -2.24
CA VAL A 85 21.43 26.39 -0.89
C VAL A 85 22.23 25.09 -0.92
N ALA A 86 23.43 25.11 -0.35
CA ALA A 86 24.25 23.93 -0.14
C ALA A 86 23.60 23.00 0.91
N SER A 87 23.46 21.72 0.58
CA SER A 87 23.01 20.66 1.49
C SER A 87 23.96 20.58 2.69
N GLY A 88 23.47 20.94 3.88
CA GLY A 88 24.22 20.84 5.13
C GLY A 88 24.57 19.38 5.50
N PRO A 89 25.66 19.14 6.24
CA PRO A 89 26.13 17.80 6.59
C PRO A 89 25.22 17.11 7.62
N PRO A 90 25.23 15.75 7.68
CA PRO A 90 24.27 14.98 8.46
C PRO A 90 24.47 15.16 9.98
N VAL A 91 23.38 15.48 10.68
CA VAL A 91 23.33 15.69 12.13
C VAL A 91 23.54 14.36 12.88
N ARG A 92 24.65 14.25 13.62
CA ARG A 92 24.92 13.14 14.56
C ARG A 92 24.06 13.29 15.83
N ARG A 93 23.31 12.24 16.21
CA ARG A 93 22.53 12.19 17.46
C ARG A 93 23.45 11.91 18.66
N ARG A 94 23.34 12.72 19.71
CA ARG A 94 23.94 12.46 21.03
C ARG A 94 23.15 11.37 21.77
N ALA A 95 23.86 10.51 22.51
CA ALA A 95 23.30 9.51 23.42
C ALA A 95 22.80 10.16 24.71
N HIS A 96 21.72 9.63 25.28
CA HIS A 96 21.09 10.09 26.52
C HIS A 96 21.67 9.31 27.72
N PRO A 97 22.00 9.96 28.86
CA PRO A 97 22.38 9.26 30.09
C PRO A 97 21.13 8.76 30.88
N PRO A 98 21.27 7.75 31.76
CA PRO A 98 20.17 7.23 32.58
C PRO A 98 20.00 7.98 33.91
N GLU A 99 18.76 8.08 34.40
CA GLU A 99 18.40 8.59 35.74
C GLU A 99 18.41 7.48 36.82
N PRO A 100 18.61 7.81 38.12
CA PRO A 100 18.89 6.83 39.17
C PRO A 100 17.69 6.37 40.03
N ALA A 101 17.84 5.12 40.47
CA ALA A 101 17.32 4.35 41.61
C ALA A 101 16.22 4.91 42.55
N ALA A 102 15.20 4.07 42.76
CA ALA A 102 14.49 3.94 44.04
C ALA A 102 14.74 2.53 44.61
N THR A 103 15.39 2.49 45.77
CA THR A 103 15.63 1.36 46.67
C THR A 103 14.35 0.76 47.22
N LEU A 104 14.29 -0.57 47.36
CA LEU A 104 13.69 -1.28 48.51
C LEU A 104 14.06 -2.78 48.47
N GLY A 105 14.75 -3.25 49.51
CA GLY A 105 14.66 -4.63 50.03
C GLY A 105 15.62 -5.70 49.49
N ALA A 106 16.54 -6.16 50.34
CA ALA A 106 17.29 -7.42 50.24
C ALA A 106 17.45 -7.97 51.69
N PRO A 107 17.85 -9.24 51.96
CA PRO A 107 17.90 -10.49 51.17
C PRO A 107 17.30 -11.69 52.01
N PRO A 108 17.61 -13.02 51.83
CA PRO A 108 18.94 -13.65 51.76
C PRO A 108 19.17 -14.68 50.63
N GLU A 109 20.44 -15.05 50.55
CA GLU A 109 21.20 -15.89 49.62
C GLU A 109 20.59 -17.22 49.14
N ALA A 110 20.82 -17.53 47.86
CA ALA A 110 21.00 -18.89 47.39
C ALA A 110 22.17 -18.92 46.39
N THR A 111 23.18 -19.69 46.78
CA THR A 111 24.38 -20.17 46.10
C THR A 111 24.30 -20.28 44.56
N ALA A 112 25.28 -19.67 43.90
CA ALA A 112 25.61 -19.92 42.50
C ALA A 112 26.23 -21.32 42.30
N PRO A 113 26.20 -21.82 41.05
CA PRO A 113 27.41 -22.35 40.43
C PRO A 113 27.83 -21.51 39.20
N PRO A 114 29.14 -21.34 38.93
CA PRO A 114 29.66 -20.52 37.82
C PRO A 114 29.97 -21.37 36.57
N ALA A 115 29.59 -20.89 35.37
CA ALA A 115 30.05 -21.28 34.01
C ALA A 115 29.00 -20.78 32.99
N GLU A 116 29.21 -20.04 31.91
CA GLU A 116 30.34 -19.54 31.10
C GLU A 116 29.87 -18.23 30.43
N PRO A 117 30.76 -17.31 30.01
CA PRO A 117 30.38 -16.22 29.11
C PRO A 117 30.08 -16.80 27.72
N SER A 118 28.81 -17.14 27.46
CA SER A 118 28.33 -17.39 26.11
C SER A 118 28.59 -16.12 25.28
N ALA A 119 29.56 -16.18 24.37
CA ALA A 119 29.88 -15.10 23.46
C ALA A 119 28.60 -14.64 22.76
N ALA A 120 28.14 -13.43 23.09
CA ALA A 120 27.03 -12.82 22.37
C ALA A 120 27.39 -12.89 20.88
N PRO A 121 26.60 -13.59 20.05
CA PRO A 121 26.96 -13.75 18.64
C PRO A 121 27.07 -12.36 18.04
N ASP A 122 28.14 -12.10 17.29
CA ASP A 122 28.40 -10.81 16.67
C ASP A 122 27.17 -10.39 15.84
N VAL A 123 26.39 -9.47 16.41
CA VAL A 123 25.11 -9.01 15.84
C VAL A 123 25.35 -8.40 14.46
N ALA A 124 26.52 -7.81 14.23
CA ALA A 124 26.90 -7.26 12.94
C ALA A 124 27.14 -8.37 11.91
N ALA A 125 27.83 -9.44 12.28
CA ALA A 125 28.02 -10.61 11.42
C ALA A 125 26.68 -11.31 11.09
N GLN A 126 25.79 -11.45 12.08
CA GLN A 126 24.44 -12.00 11.87
C GLN A 126 23.60 -11.12 10.93
N ALA A 127 23.62 -9.79 11.13
CA ALA A 127 22.91 -8.85 10.27
C ALA A 127 23.45 -8.89 8.83
N LYS A 128 24.76 -9.00 8.64
CA LYS A 128 25.37 -9.15 7.31
C LYS A 128 24.88 -10.43 6.62
N LYS A 129 24.89 -11.58 7.33
CA LYS A 129 24.38 -12.85 6.81
C LYS A 129 22.91 -12.77 6.40
N LEU A 130 22.06 -12.17 7.24
CA LEU A 130 20.62 -12.02 6.96
C LEU A 130 20.36 -11.08 5.77
N ARG A 131 21.14 -10.00 5.62
CA ARG A 131 21.05 -9.13 4.43
C ARG A 131 21.43 -9.86 3.15
N THR A 132 22.48 -10.67 3.17
CA THR A 132 22.87 -11.51 2.02
C THR A 132 21.74 -12.45 1.63
N LEU A 133 21.16 -13.16 2.59
CA LEU A 133 20.01 -14.06 2.34
C LEU A 133 18.79 -13.31 1.79
N LEU A 134 18.50 -12.10 2.28
CA LEU A 134 17.46 -11.26 1.70
C LEU A 134 17.73 -10.83 0.25
N GLY A 135 19.00 -10.72 -0.15
CA GLY A 135 19.41 -10.45 -1.52
C GLY A 135 19.23 -11.66 -2.44
N GLU A 136 19.60 -12.85 -1.95
CA GLU A 136 19.60 -14.09 -2.74
C GLU A 136 18.20 -14.70 -2.88
N ILE A 137 17.49 -14.86 -1.77
CA ILE A 137 16.20 -15.58 -1.72
C ILE A 137 15.01 -14.62 -1.80
N GLY A 138 15.24 -13.37 -1.40
CA GLY A 138 14.20 -12.36 -1.25
C GLY A 138 13.43 -12.47 0.07
N PRO A 139 12.34 -11.70 0.23
CA PRO A 139 11.60 -11.56 1.49
C PRO A 139 10.57 -12.68 1.72
N ARG A 140 10.80 -13.88 1.17
CA ARG A 140 9.87 -15.00 1.26
C ARG A 140 10.04 -15.74 2.58
N ARG A 141 9.12 -15.54 3.53
CA ARG A 141 9.22 -16.10 4.89
C ARG A 141 9.45 -17.61 4.93
N ARG A 142 8.74 -18.42 4.13
CA ARG A 142 8.93 -19.88 4.10
C ARG A 142 10.30 -20.29 3.57
N ALA A 143 10.79 -19.64 2.51
CA ALA A 143 12.12 -19.92 1.97
C ALA A 143 13.23 -19.50 2.97
N LEU A 144 13.11 -18.31 3.56
CA LEU A 144 14.05 -17.85 4.60
C LEU A 144 14.03 -18.76 5.84
N ALA A 145 12.85 -19.24 6.25
CA ALA A 145 12.71 -20.17 7.37
C ALA A 145 13.32 -21.54 7.10
N LYS A 146 13.24 -22.04 5.86
CA LYS A 146 13.89 -23.29 5.43
C LYS A 146 15.41 -23.16 5.48
N GLU A 147 15.96 -22.06 4.96
CA GLU A 147 17.41 -21.85 4.90
C GLU A 147 18.07 -21.53 6.25
N LEU A 148 17.35 -20.85 7.14
CA LEU A 148 17.85 -20.50 8.48
C LEU A 148 17.55 -21.57 9.54
N GLY A 149 16.68 -22.53 9.21
CA GLY A 149 16.34 -23.68 10.05
C GLY A 149 17.38 -24.79 10.01
N SER A 150 17.18 -25.84 10.80
CA SER A 150 18.00 -27.05 10.68
C SER A 150 17.42 -27.97 9.60
N LYS A 151 18.24 -28.90 9.07
CA LYS A 151 17.80 -29.84 8.03
C LYS A 151 16.49 -30.53 8.45
N GLY A 152 15.44 -30.36 7.64
CA GLY A 152 14.12 -30.94 7.89
C GLY A 152 13.25 -30.23 8.94
N ARG A 153 13.75 -29.18 9.61
CA ARG A 153 12.99 -28.37 10.58
C ARG A 153 13.12 -26.88 10.26
N PRO A 154 12.22 -26.34 9.41
CA PRO A 154 12.19 -24.90 9.14
C PRO A 154 11.87 -24.13 10.43
N LEU A 155 12.38 -22.90 10.52
CA LEU A 155 12.04 -22.02 11.63
C LEU A 155 10.55 -21.68 11.63
N SER A 156 9.98 -21.53 12.82
CA SER A 156 8.64 -20.95 12.94
C SER A 156 8.68 -19.46 12.58
N THR A 157 7.58 -18.96 12.03
CA THR A 157 7.45 -17.54 11.62
C THR A 157 7.78 -16.56 12.74
N PRO A 158 7.32 -16.74 14.00
CA PRO A 158 7.66 -15.82 15.09
C PRO A 158 9.16 -15.77 15.38
N VAL A 159 9.85 -16.92 15.32
CA VAL A 159 11.30 -17.00 15.56
C VAL A 159 12.08 -16.36 14.42
N LEU A 160 11.65 -16.56 13.18
CA LEU A 160 12.23 -15.88 12.02
C LEU A 160 12.15 -14.35 12.20
N LEU A 161 10.96 -13.83 12.50
CA LEU A 161 10.74 -12.40 12.69
C LEU A 161 11.55 -11.85 13.88
N ALA A 162 11.65 -12.59 14.98
CA ALA A 162 12.48 -12.22 16.12
C ALA A 162 13.97 -12.10 15.75
N ARG A 163 14.50 -13.01 14.92
CA ARG A 163 15.88 -12.92 14.41
C ARG A 163 16.10 -11.68 13.55
N PHE A 164 15.16 -11.36 12.65
CA PHE A 164 15.24 -10.13 11.85
C PHE A 164 15.14 -8.86 12.70
N ARG A 165 14.34 -8.88 13.77
CA ARG A 165 14.25 -7.77 14.74
C ARG A 165 15.54 -7.59 15.51
N ALA A 166 16.11 -8.66 16.04
CA ALA A 166 17.39 -8.64 16.77
C ALA A 166 18.54 -8.11 15.89
N ALA A 167 18.51 -8.40 14.59
CA ALA A 167 19.48 -7.90 13.61
C ALA A 167 19.19 -6.47 13.10
N GLY A 168 18.11 -5.81 13.54
CA GLY A 168 17.72 -4.47 13.08
C GLY A 168 17.19 -4.40 11.64
N LEU A 169 16.77 -5.53 11.06
CA LEU A 169 16.34 -5.68 9.67
C LEU A 169 14.82 -5.80 9.49
N GLU A 170 14.03 -5.69 10.56
CA GLU A 170 12.56 -5.82 10.51
C GLU A 170 11.91 -4.85 9.51
N ARG A 171 12.39 -3.60 9.46
CA ARG A 171 11.89 -2.58 8.53
C ARG A 171 12.22 -2.91 7.08
N GLU A 172 13.43 -3.42 6.82
CA GLU A 172 13.88 -3.77 5.47
C GLU A 172 13.11 -5.00 4.95
N LEU A 173 12.98 -6.05 5.78
CA LEU A 173 12.16 -7.21 5.47
C LEU A 173 10.71 -6.78 5.18
N GLY A 174 10.11 -5.95 6.04
CA GLY A 174 8.74 -5.47 5.85
C GLY A 174 8.56 -4.64 4.58
N GLN A 175 9.53 -3.80 4.21
CA GLN A 175 9.49 -3.05 2.95
C GLN A 175 9.55 -3.99 1.74
N ARG A 176 10.52 -4.91 1.71
CA ARG A 176 10.68 -5.86 0.61
C ARG A 176 9.46 -6.79 0.49
N GLU A 177 8.88 -7.24 1.62
CA GLU A 177 7.63 -8.03 1.61
C GLU A 177 6.48 -7.24 0.98
N ARG A 178 6.35 -5.95 1.29
CA ARG A 178 5.31 -5.10 0.67
C ARG A 178 5.50 -4.99 -0.84
N ASP A 179 6.72 -4.75 -1.29
CA ASP A 179 7.02 -4.57 -2.70
C ASP A 179 6.85 -5.89 -3.48
N LEU A 180 7.24 -7.02 -2.88
CA LEU A 180 6.99 -8.35 -3.44
C LEU A 180 5.49 -8.61 -3.58
N LEU A 181 4.69 -8.35 -2.54
CA LEU A 181 3.24 -8.56 -2.58
C LEU A 181 2.60 -7.71 -3.67
N ARG A 182 2.95 -6.42 -3.77
CA ARG A 182 2.46 -5.55 -4.85
C ARG A 182 2.80 -6.09 -6.22
N ALA A 183 4.06 -6.50 -6.43
CA ALA A 183 4.51 -7.04 -7.71
C ALA A 183 3.78 -8.33 -8.07
N LEU A 184 3.59 -9.25 -7.11
CA LEU A 184 2.88 -10.51 -7.34
C LEU A 184 1.39 -10.29 -7.63
N PHE A 185 0.71 -9.45 -6.86
CA PHE A 185 -0.70 -9.12 -7.10
C PHE A 185 -0.90 -8.40 -8.44
N ALA A 186 0.03 -7.54 -8.85
CA ALA A 186 0.01 -6.93 -10.18
C ALA A 186 0.23 -7.96 -11.29
N ARG A 187 1.27 -8.80 -11.17
CA ARG A 187 1.62 -9.86 -12.13
C ARG A 187 0.46 -10.84 -12.33
N HIS A 188 -0.19 -11.25 -11.26
CA HIS A 188 -1.32 -12.20 -11.28
C HIS A 188 -2.69 -11.53 -11.40
N ARG A 189 -2.74 -10.23 -11.72
CA ARG A 189 -3.96 -9.44 -11.91
C ARG A 189 -4.99 -9.63 -10.79
N GLY A 190 -4.53 -9.62 -9.54
CA GLY A 190 -5.40 -9.76 -8.37
C GLY A 190 -5.74 -11.20 -7.96
N GLY A 191 -5.21 -12.22 -8.63
CA GLY A 191 -5.47 -13.63 -8.32
C GLY A 191 -4.77 -14.11 -7.06
N GLU A 192 -5.52 -14.28 -5.96
CA GLU A 192 -4.98 -14.69 -4.65
C GLU A 192 -4.35 -16.09 -4.67
N ARG A 193 -4.93 -17.06 -5.39
CA ARG A 193 -4.43 -18.44 -5.38
C ARG A 193 -3.05 -18.54 -6.02
N LYS A 194 -2.82 -17.80 -7.11
CA LYS A 194 -1.51 -17.76 -7.77
C LYS A 194 -0.45 -17.07 -6.92
N VAL A 195 -0.82 -15.97 -6.25
CA VAL A 195 0.08 -15.28 -5.32
C VAL A 195 0.45 -16.19 -4.14
N ALA A 196 -0.53 -16.90 -3.58
CA ALA A 196 -0.30 -17.85 -2.50
C ALA A 196 0.62 -18.99 -2.95
N GLY A 197 0.39 -19.55 -4.15
CA GLY A 197 1.26 -20.56 -4.76
C GLY A 197 2.70 -20.10 -4.95
N ASP A 198 2.91 -18.90 -5.50
CA ASP A 198 4.25 -18.31 -5.71
C ASP A 198 5.02 -18.05 -4.40
N LEU A 199 4.30 -17.89 -3.27
CA LEU A 199 4.87 -17.70 -1.94
C LEU A 199 4.93 -19.00 -1.12
N GLU A 200 4.44 -20.11 -1.70
CA GLU A 200 4.21 -21.38 -1.03
C GLU A 200 3.31 -21.26 0.22
N LEU A 201 2.39 -20.30 0.27
CA LEU A 201 1.51 -20.05 1.43
C LEU A 201 0.12 -20.63 1.22
N SER A 202 -0.62 -20.87 2.31
CA SER A 202 -2.07 -21.01 2.25
C SER A 202 -2.75 -19.65 1.98
N LEU A 203 -4.01 -19.66 1.57
CA LEU A 203 -4.78 -18.43 1.35
C LEU A 203 -4.94 -17.61 2.64
N ASP A 204 -5.12 -18.27 3.78
CA ASP A 204 -5.29 -17.59 5.06
C ASP A 204 -3.97 -17.02 5.59
N GLU A 205 -2.86 -17.72 5.36
CA GLU A 205 -1.52 -17.19 5.61
C GLU A 205 -1.24 -15.95 4.75
N LEU A 206 -1.60 -15.98 3.46
CA LEU A 206 -1.47 -14.83 2.57
C LEU A 206 -2.32 -13.65 3.06
N LYS A 207 -3.58 -13.87 3.42
CA LYS A 207 -4.47 -12.82 3.96
C LYS A 207 -3.91 -12.22 5.24
N THR A 208 -3.35 -13.05 6.12
CA THR A 208 -2.71 -12.62 7.36
C THR A 208 -1.49 -11.75 7.06
N LEU A 209 -0.61 -12.20 6.17
CA LEU A 209 0.57 -11.47 5.73
C LEU A 209 0.21 -10.10 5.13
N VAL A 210 -0.82 -10.05 4.27
CA VAL A 210 -1.32 -8.81 3.67
C VAL A 210 -1.83 -7.83 4.73
N ARG A 211 -2.52 -8.32 5.77
CA ARG A 211 -2.99 -7.50 6.90
C ARG A 211 -1.84 -6.98 7.75
N GLU A 212 -0.89 -7.86 8.12
CA GLU A 212 0.32 -7.49 8.88
C GLU A 212 1.14 -6.41 8.18
N ARG A 213 1.12 -6.38 6.84
CA ARG A 213 1.83 -5.39 6.04
C ARG A 213 1.01 -4.15 5.67
N GLY A 214 -0.23 -4.06 6.17
CA GLY A 214 -1.10 -2.91 5.94
C GLY A 214 -1.54 -2.75 4.49
N LEU A 215 -1.51 -3.82 3.68
CA LEU A 215 -1.81 -3.78 2.25
C LEU A 215 -3.25 -4.17 1.91
N ALA A 216 -4.07 -4.55 2.90
CA ALA A 216 -5.42 -5.08 2.66
C ALA A 216 -6.28 -4.17 1.79
N ARG A 217 -6.34 -2.86 2.10
CA ARG A 217 -7.11 -1.88 1.31
C ARG A 217 -6.52 -1.64 -0.08
N GLU A 218 -5.19 -1.60 -0.17
CA GLU A 218 -4.48 -1.36 -1.44
C GLU A 218 -4.71 -2.53 -2.43
N ILE A 219 -4.56 -3.76 -1.94
CA ILE A 219 -4.78 -4.98 -2.72
C ILE A 219 -6.25 -5.11 -3.10
N GLU A 220 -7.18 -4.81 -2.20
CA GLU A 220 -8.61 -4.86 -2.55
C GLU A 220 -8.98 -3.82 -3.61
N ALA A 221 -8.46 -2.60 -3.50
CA ALA A 221 -8.64 -1.58 -4.54
C ALA A 221 -8.04 -2.03 -5.89
N MET A 222 -6.90 -2.71 -5.88
CA MET A 222 -6.30 -3.30 -7.08
C MET A 222 -7.19 -4.40 -7.67
N ARG A 223 -7.72 -5.30 -6.83
CA ARG A 223 -8.64 -6.37 -7.26
C ARG A 223 -9.93 -5.81 -7.82
N GLU A 224 -10.49 -4.76 -7.23
CA GLU A 224 -11.70 -4.11 -7.75
C GLU A 224 -11.47 -3.49 -9.14
N ARG A 225 -10.28 -2.92 -9.40
CA ARG A 225 -9.93 -2.47 -10.76
C ARG A 225 -9.98 -3.64 -11.75
N TYR A 226 -9.41 -4.78 -11.42
CA TYR A 226 -9.45 -5.97 -12.29
C TYR A 226 -10.85 -6.58 -12.43
N ARG A 227 -11.69 -6.51 -11.39
CA ARG A 227 -13.12 -6.85 -11.52
C ARG A 227 -13.80 -5.91 -12.51
N GLY A 228 -13.54 -4.62 -12.41
CA GLY A 228 -14.02 -3.60 -13.33
C GLY A 228 -13.57 -3.86 -14.77
N GLU A 229 -12.30 -4.19 -15.00
CA GLU A 229 -11.77 -4.57 -16.32
C GLU A 229 -12.49 -5.80 -16.89
N ALA A 230 -12.68 -6.85 -16.07
CA ALA A 230 -13.39 -8.06 -16.49
C ALA A 230 -14.85 -7.80 -16.86
N ARG A 231 -15.55 -6.95 -16.09
CA ARG A 231 -16.95 -6.55 -16.34
C ARG A 231 -17.08 -5.68 -17.59
N LYS A 232 -16.13 -4.79 -17.83
CA LYS A 232 -16.11 -3.87 -18.98
C LYS A 232 -15.59 -4.50 -20.27
N ALA A 233 -15.07 -5.73 -20.23
CA ALA A 233 -14.64 -6.43 -21.41
C ALA A 233 -15.78 -6.54 -22.45
N ASP A 234 -15.44 -6.48 -23.73
CA ASP A 234 -16.44 -6.46 -24.80
C ASP A 234 -17.21 -7.77 -24.91
N TRP A 235 -18.53 -7.65 -25.05
CA TRP A 235 -19.41 -8.77 -25.37
C TRP A 235 -19.51 -8.94 -26.90
N PRO A 236 -19.59 -10.18 -27.43
CA PRO A 236 -19.53 -11.47 -26.73
C PRO A 236 -18.13 -12.04 -26.56
N SER A 237 -17.19 -11.71 -27.45
CA SER A 237 -15.91 -12.41 -27.56
C SER A 237 -15.05 -12.31 -26.30
N ALA A 238 -14.71 -11.11 -25.82
CA ALA A 238 -13.77 -10.96 -24.72
C ALA A 238 -14.33 -11.49 -23.38
N GLN A 239 -15.62 -11.26 -23.11
CA GLN A 239 -16.28 -11.81 -21.91
C GLN A 239 -16.37 -13.33 -21.92
N LEU A 240 -16.75 -13.94 -23.05
CA LEU A 240 -16.82 -15.40 -23.14
C LEU A 240 -15.44 -16.06 -23.13
N SER A 241 -14.42 -15.43 -23.74
CA SER A 241 -13.05 -15.90 -23.62
C SER A 241 -12.54 -15.82 -22.18
N ASN A 242 -12.91 -14.79 -21.41
CA ASN A 242 -12.61 -14.73 -19.98
C ASN A 242 -13.27 -15.88 -19.20
N LEU A 243 -14.56 -16.17 -19.47
CA LEU A 243 -15.25 -17.30 -18.84
C LEU A 243 -14.65 -18.65 -19.23
N ALA A 244 -14.22 -18.81 -20.49
CA ALA A 244 -13.69 -20.08 -20.98
C ALA A 244 -12.24 -20.35 -20.58
N LEU A 245 -11.37 -19.34 -20.66
CA LEU A 245 -9.93 -19.51 -20.50
C LEU A 245 -9.41 -19.02 -19.15
N ARG A 246 -10.19 -18.17 -18.43
CA ARG A 246 -9.73 -17.51 -17.19
C ARG A 246 -10.68 -17.73 -16.02
N ARG A 247 -11.38 -18.86 -15.99
CA ARG A 247 -12.30 -19.24 -14.91
C ARG A 247 -11.69 -19.10 -13.51
N ALA A 248 -10.52 -19.70 -13.27
CA ALA A 248 -9.88 -19.67 -11.95
C ALA A 248 -9.57 -18.24 -11.48
N TRP A 249 -9.20 -17.35 -12.40
CA TRP A 249 -8.97 -15.93 -12.10
C TRP A 249 -10.27 -15.19 -11.76
N LEU A 250 -11.36 -15.44 -12.50
CA LEU A 250 -12.66 -14.85 -12.20
C LEU A 250 -13.25 -15.36 -10.87
N GLU A 251 -12.99 -16.62 -10.54
CA GLU A 251 -13.33 -17.20 -9.23
C GLU A 251 -12.52 -16.56 -8.11
N ASP A 252 -11.20 -16.38 -8.31
CA ASP A 252 -10.35 -15.67 -7.34
C ASP A 252 -10.82 -14.23 -7.14
N LEU A 253 -11.32 -13.58 -8.18
CA LEU A 253 -11.91 -12.24 -8.08
C LEU A 253 -13.33 -12.24 -7.49
N GLY A 254 -14.00 -13.39 -7.39
CA GLY A 254 -15.36 -13.51 -6.85
C GLY A 254 -16.46 -13.03 -7.79
N ILE A 255 -16.19 -12.90 -9.10
CA ILE A 255 -17.15 -12.38 -10.10
C ILE A 255 -17.55 -13.40 -11.16
N HIS A 256 -17.05 -14.63 -11.08
CA HIS A 256 -17.37 -15.69 -12.04
C HIS A 256 -18.88 -15.95 -12.14
N ALA A 257 -19.58 -16.07 -11.01
CA ALA A 257 -21.02 -16.34 -10.99
C ALA A 257 -21.84 -15.18 -11.59
N GLU A 258 -21.48 -13.93 -11.25
CA GLU A 258 -22.07 -12.71 -11.80
C GLU A 258 -21.97 -12.69 -13.33
N LEU A 259 -20.75 -12.84 -13.87
CA LEU A 259 -20.51 -12.84 -15.31
C LEU A 259 -21.15 -14.03 -16.03
N SER A 260 -21.19 -15.20 -15.39
CA SER A 260 -21.85 -16.40 -15.95
C SER A 260 -23.35 -16.18 -16.09
N SER A 261 -24.00 -15.62 -15.07
CA SER A 261 -25.44 -15.29 -15.12
C SER A 261 -25.73 -14.24 -16.19
N GLY A 262 -24.92 -13.19 -16.27
CA GLY A 262 -25.05 -12.17 -17.32
C GLY A 262 -24.87 -12.75 -18.74
N ALA A 263 -23.95 -13.68 -18.93
CA ALA A 263 -23.75 -14.37 -20.20
C ALA A 263 -24.97 -15.23 -20.58
N VAL A 264 -25.55 -15.96 -19.63
CA VAL A 264 -26.79 -16.74 -19.83
C VAL A 264 -27.95 -15.83 -20.25
N GLN A 265 -28.16 -14.72 -19.56
CA GLN A 265 -29.25 -13.78 -19.87
C GLN A 265 -29.11 -13.18 -21.28
N ARG A 266 -27.91 -12.75 -21.67
CA ARG A 266 -27.68 -12.14 -22.99
C ARG A 266 -27.73 -13.16 -24.12
N ALA A 267 -27.23 -14.37 -23.89
CA ALA A 267 -27.19 -15.42 -24.91
C ALA A 267 -28.47 -16.25 -24.99
N GLY A 268 -29.40 -16.13 -24.03
CA GLY A 268 -30.61 -16.97 -23.95
C GLY A 268 -31.45 -16.98 -25.23
N ARG A 269 -31.64 -15.84 -25.90
CA ARG A 269 -32.39 -15.78 -27.18
C ARG A 269 -31.67 -16.52 -28.31
N VAL A 270 -30.35 -16.39 -28.37
CA VAL A 270 -29.52 -17.09 -29.36
C VAL A 270 -29.50 -18.59 -29.07
N TRP A 271 -29.49 -18.95 -27.79
CA TRP A 271 -29.56 -20.33 -27.32
C TRP A 271 -30.86 -21.03 -27.72
N GLU A 272 -32.01 -20.37 -27.59
CA GLU A 272 -33.31 -20.93 -28.00
C GLU A 272 -33.34 -21.37 -29.46
N LYS A 273 -32.67 -20.62 -30.35
CA LYS A 273 -32.51 -20.97 -31.75
C LYS A 273 -31.44 -22.06 -31.95
N ALA A 274 -30.30 -21.92 -31.28
CA ALA A 274 -29.17 -22.84 -31.42
C ALA A 274 -29.48 -24.24 -30.87
N ARG A 275 -30.23 -24.37 -29.77
CA ARG A 275 -30.55 -25.66 -29.14
C ARG A 275 -31.41 -26.58 -30.00
N ARG A 276 -32.17 -26.00 -30.95
CA ARG A 276 -32.99 -26.74 -31.93
C ARG A 276 -32.21 -27.18 -33.16
N SER A 277 -30.96 -26.72 -33.30
CA SER A 277 -30.09 -27.07 -34.42
C SER A 277 -29.40 -28.42 -34.19
N LYS A 278 -29.03 -29.10 -35.28
CA LYS A 278 -28.29 -30.38 -35.23
C LYS A 278 -26.94 -30.27 -34.49
N ASP A 279 -26.29 -29.11 -34.57
CA ASP A 279 -25.07 -28.79 -33.81
C ASP A 279 -25.20 -27.42 -33.13
N PRO A 280 -25.61 -27.41 -31.83
CA PRO A 280 -25.78 -26.18 -31.07
C PRO A 280 -24.48 -25.38 -30.87
N VAL A 281 -23.33 -26.04 -30.83
CA VAL A 281 -22.03 -25.36 -30.65
C VAL A 281 -21.68 -24.59 -31.93
N GLN A 282 -21.83 -25.21 -33.10
CA GLN A 282 -21.59 -24.50 -34.37
C GLN A 282 -22.60 -23.39 -34.62
N ALA A 283 -23.87 -23.57 -34.22
CA ALA A 283 -24.88 -22.51 -34.30
C ALA A 283 -24.47 -21.30 -33.43
N LEU A 284 -24.07 -21.52 -32.17
CA LEU A 284 -23.59 -20.47 -31.28
C LEU A 284 -22.35 -19.75 -31.83
N ARG A 285 -21.39 -20.50 -32.39
CA ARG A 285 -20.18 -19.91 -33.00
C ARG A 285 -20.53 -18.97 -34.15
N ARG A 286 -21.45 -19.37 -35.02
CA ARG A 286 -21.86 -18.57 -36.19
C ARG A 286 -22.63 -17.32 -35.77
N GLU A 287 -23.60 -17.47 -34.88
CA GLU A 287 -24.47 -16.38 -34.44
C GLU A 287 -23.73 -15.35 -33.59
N LEU A 288 -22.85 -15.78 -32.67
CA LEU A 288 -22.11 -14.88 -31.78
C LEU A 288 -20.69 -14.55 -32.28
N ARG A 289 -20.26 -15.12 -33.41
CA ARG A 289 -18.90 -14.96 -33.97
C ARG A 289 -17.80 -15.27 -32.94
N ILE A 290 -17.94 -16.38 -32.24
CA ILE A 290 -17.02 -16.81 -31.17
C ILE A 290 -16.24 -18.09 -31.51
N GLY A 291 -15.16 -18.31 -30.77
CA GLY A 291 -14.35 -19.52 -30.88
C GLY A 291 -15.07 -20.77 -30.33
N PRO A 292 -14.50 -21.96 -30.60
CA PRO A 292 -15.09 -23.22 -30.20
C PRO A 292 -15.06 -23.46 -28.68
N ALA A 293 -14.05 -22.93 -27.97
CA ALA A 293 -13.95 -23.05 -26.51
C ALA A 293 -15.05 -22.24 -25.82
N GLU A 294 -15.25 -21.00 -26.27
CA GLU A 294 -16.28 -20.09 -25.79
C GLU A 294 -17.68 -20.67 -26.00
N ALA A 295 -17.94 -21.21 -27.20
CA ALA A 295 -19.24 -21.79 -27.52
C ALA A 295 -19.57 -23.03 -26.68
N ARG A 296 -18.57 -23.88 -26.35
CA ARG A 296 -18.77 -25.04 -25.47
C ARG A 296 -19.10 -24.61 -24.05
N VAL A 297 -18.36 -23.64 -23.51
CA VAL A 297 -18.59 -23.10 -22.16
C VAL A 297 -19.96 -22.43 -22.09
N LEU A 298 -20.32 -21.64 -23.10
CA LEU A 298 -21.61 -21.00 -23.18
C LEU A 298 -22.75 -22.01 -23.25
N ARG A 299 -22.63 -23.06 -24.09
CA ARG A 299 -23.56 -24.19 -24.12
C ARG A 299 -23.71 -24.80 -22.73
N ASP A 300 -22.61 -25.12 -22.05
CA ASP A 300 -22.66 -25.76 -20.73
C ASP A 300 -23.34 -24.91 -19.66
N LEU A 301 -23.12 -23.59 -19.70
CA LEU A 301 -23.80 -22.64 -18.82
C LEU A 301 -25.31 -22.60 -19.11
N LEU A 302 -25.70 -22.49 -20.39
CA LEU A 302 -27.09 -22.37 -20.82
C LEU A 302 -27.90 -23.66 -20.62
N SER A 303 -27.29 -24.83 -20.85
CA SER A 303 -27.92 -26.13 -20.61
C SER A 303 -28.22 -26.38 -19.14
N ARG A 304 -27.46 -25.79 -18.21
CA ARG A 304 -27.71 -25.90 -16.77
C ARG A 304 -28.76 -24.91 -16.26
N SER A 305 -28.96 -23.80 -16.97
CA SER A 305 -29.90 -22.75 -16.57
C SER A 305 -31.31 -22.91 -17.14
N THR A 306 -31.48 -23.76 -18.15
CA THR A 306 -32.78 -23.99 -18.80
C THR A 306 -33.31 -25.34 -18.30
N PRO A 307 -34.40 -25.40 -17.51
CA PRO A 307 -35.03 -26.68 -17.18
C PRO A 307 -35.52 -27.37 -18.46
N ALA A 308 -35.40 -28.70 -18.49
CA ALA A 308 -35.87 -29.54 -19.57
C ALA A 308 -37.39 -29.45 -19.75
#